data_AF-A0A0G3CH98-F1
#
_entry.id   AF-A0A0G3CH98-F1
#
_cell.length_a   1.000
_cell.length_b   1.000
_cell.length_c   1.000
_cell.angle_alpha   90.00
_cell.angle_beta   90.00
_cell.angle_gamma   90.00
#
_symmetry.space_group_name_H-M   'P 1'
#
loop_
_entity.id
_entity.type
_entity.pdbx_description
1 polymer ?
#
loop_
_entity_poly.entity_id
_entity_poly.type
_entity_poly.pdbx_seq_one_letter_code
_entity_poly.pdbx_strand_id
1 'polypeptide(L)'
;MLGAKPVDGETLAQMQASMATINALGWRYIPKVDVLGADLSQPILFPQGAEVHSTWTGNGTVKWTQLSWEQNPGQWHIIKAPAELPIFEIAPVIMSKGIVVLKTNNWRVLK
;
A
#
# COMPACT_ATOMS: atom_id res chain seq x y z
N MET A 1 -13.32 11.68 -0.94
CA MET A 1 -13.66 11.68 0.49
C MET A 1 -14.79 12.66 0.70
N LEU A 2 -15.86 12.26 1.39
CA LEU A 2 -17.01 13.11 1.69
C LEU A 2 -17.02 13.47 3.17
N GLY A 3 -17.42 14.70 3.49
CA GLY A 3 -17.54 15.17 4.88
C GLY A 3 -16.21 15.21 5.62
N ALA A 4 -15.12 15.60 4.96
CA ALA A 4 -13.79 15.64 5.55
C ALA A 4 -13.72 16.62 6.73
N LYS A 5 -13.25 16.13 7.87
CA LYS A 5 -13.03 16.90 9.09
C LYS A 5 -11.55 16.84 9.47
N PRO A 6 -10.92 17.98 9.80
CA PRO A 6 -9.52 17.97 10.24
C PRO A 6 -9.37 17.12 11.50
N VAL A 7 -8.19 16.51 11.61
CA VAL A 7 -7.76 15.78 12.80
C VAL A 7 -6.65 16.59 13.47
N ASP A 8 -6.84 16.91 14.75
CA ASP A 8 -5.93 17.75 15.52
C ASP A 8 -5.54 17.08 16.84
N GLY A 9 -4.57 17.66 17.54
CA GLY A 9 -4.16 17.25 18.88
C GLY A 9 -3.54 15.86 18.94
N GLU A 10 -3.91 15.10 19.97
CA GLU A 10 -3.31 13.79 20.27
C GLU A 10 -3.49 12.79 19.10
N THR A 11 -4.65 12.77 18.46
CA THR A 11 -4.92 11.88 17.33
C THR A 11 -3.99 12.16 16.15
N LEU A 12 -3.71 13.44 15.86
CA LEU A 12 -2.75 13.81 14.81
C LEU A 12 -1.33 13.37 15.19
N ALA A 13 -0.93 13.55 16.45
CA ALA A 13 0.38 13.13 16.94
C ALA A 13 0.56 11.60 16.86
N GLN A 14 -0.49 10.83 17.16
CA GLN A 14 -0.48 9.37 17.01
C GLN A 14 -0.34 8.95 15.54
N MET A 15 -1.02 9.62 14.61
CA MET A 15 -0.89 9.36 13.18
C MET A 15 0.50 9.73 12.64
N GLN A 16 1.08 10.83 13.11
CA GLN A 16 2.46 11.19 12.79
C GLN A 16 3.44 10.13 13.26
N ALA A 17 3.29 9.65 14.51
CA ALA A 17 4.15 8.61 15.07
C ALA A 17 4.02 7.28 14.32
N SER A 18 2.81 6.87 13.94
CA SER A 18 2.58 5.61 13.23
C SER A 18 3.14 5.62 11.79
N MET A 19 3.14 6.78 11.14
CA MET A 19 3.64 6.93 9.77
C MET A 19 5.15 7.25 9.71
N ALA A 20 5.77 7.63 10.82
CA ALA A 20 7.20 7.95 10.89
C ALA A 20 8.11 6.77 10.51
N THR A 21 7.65 5.53 10.76
CA THR A 21 8.35 4.31 10.35
C THR A 21 7.36 3.27 9.84
N ILE A 22 7.52 2.91 8.57
CA ILE A 22 6.74 1.88 7.86
C ILE A 22 7.72 0.81 7.38
N ASN A 23 7.46 -0.43 7.77
CA ASN A 23 8.19 -1.59 7.27
C ASN A 23 7.50 -2.11 6.01
N ALA A 24 7.85 -1.58 4.84
CA ALA A 24 7.31 -2.08 3.58
C ALA A 24 7.94 -3.44 3.24
N LEU A 25 7.13 -4.49 3.25
CA LEU A 25 7.54 -5.84 2.90
C LEU A 25 7.27 -6.09 1.41
N GLY A 26 8.23 -6.72 0.75
CA GLY A 26 8.09 -7.12 -0.64
C GLY A 26 8.66 -8.51 -0.90
N TRP A 27 8.38 -9.03 -2.07
CA TRP A 27 8.98 -10.26 -2.58
C TRP A 27 9.71 -9.95 -3.88
N ARG A 28 11.04 -10.08 -3.87
CA ARG A 28 11.83 -9.90 -5.10
C ARG A 28 11.93 -11.24 -5.81
N TYR A 29 11.28 -11.32 -6.97
CA TYR A 29 11.26 -12.51 -7.82
C TYR A 29 11.88 -12.18 -9.19
N ILE A 30 12.92 -12.90 -9.59
CA ILE A 30 13.50 -12.86 -10.93
C ILE A 30 13.32 -14.26 -11.55
N PRO A 31 12.60 -14.40 -12.68
CA PRO A 31 12.44 -15.69 -13.34
C PRO A 31 13.76 -16.14 -13.99
N LYS A 32 13.93 -17.46 -14.15
CA LYS A 32 14.97 -18.01 -15.02
C LYS A 32 14.64 -17.70 -16.48
N VAL A 33 15.68 -17.61 -17.33
CA VAL A 33 15.54 -17.23 -18.74
C VAL A 33 14.83 -18.32 -19.56
N ASP A 34 15.28 -19.58 -19.44
CA ASP A 34 14.86 -20.66 -20.34
C ASP A 34 14.13 -21.83 -19.66
N VAL A 35 13.91 -21.76 -18.33
CA VAL A 35 13.25 -22.83 -17.59
C VAL A 35 12.26 -22.26 -16.58
N LEU A 36 11.33 -23.09 -16.12
CA LEU A 36 10.37 -22.71 -15.09
C LEU A 36 11.07 -22.41 -13.75
N GLY A 37 10.48 -21.49 -13.01
CA GLY A 37 10.89 -21.14 -11.64
C GLY A 37 11.76 -19.90 -11.53
N ALA A 38 12.31 -19.70 -10.34
CA ALA A 38 13.01 -18.49 -9.96
C ALA A 38 14.53 -18.66 -10.09
N ASP A 39 15.19 -17.66 -10.67
CA ASP A 39 16.63 -17.46 -10.52
C ASP A 39 16.92 -16.78 -9.18
N LEU A 40 16.01 -15.90 -8.76
CA LEU A 40 16.01 -15.27 -7.44
C LEU A 40 14.60 -15.20 -6.88
N SER A 41 14.43 -15.59 -5.62
CA SER A 41 13.15 -15.51 -4.90
C SER A 41 13.43 -15.25 -3.42
N GLN A 42 13.15 -14.04 -2.95
CA GLN A 42 13.51 -13.66 -1.59
C GLN A 42 12.58 -12.58 -1.00
N PRO A 43 12.25 -12.67 0.29
CA PRO A 43 11.56 -11.60 0.99
C PRO A 43 12.51 -10.42 1.21
N ILE A 44 11.98 -9.20 1.05
CA ILE A 44 12.70 -7.96 1.27
C ILE A 44 11.95 -7.07 2.23
N LEU A 45 12.70 -6.29 3.01
CA LEU A 45 12.19 -5.23 3.86
C LEU A 45 12.77 -3.90 3.39
N PHE A 46 11.90 -2.96 3.07
CA PHE A 46 12.23 -1.59 2.72
C PHE A 46 11.68 -0.63 3.79
N PRO A 47 12.49 -0.28 4.81
CA PRO A 47 12.08 0.69 5.81
C PRO A 47 11.90 2.07 5.15
N GLN A 48 10.73 2.65 5.33
CA GLN A 48 10.41 3.99 4.87
C GLN A 48 9.63 4.73 5.96
N GLY A 49 9.23 5.97 5.69
CA GLY A 49 8.35 6.72 6.59
C GLY A 49 7.77 7.92 5.87
N ALA A 50 6.90 8.63 6.58
CA ALA A 50 6.34 9.89 6.13
C ALA A 50 6.31 10.90 7.27
N GLU A 51 6.50 12.16 6.94
CA GLU A 51 6.23 13.29 7.83
C GLU A 51 4.84 13.80 7.48
N VAL A 52 3.87 13.57 8.39
CA VAL A 52 2.48 13.97 8.20
C VAL A 52 2.31 15.40 8.72
N HIS A 53 1.91 16.33 7.85
CA HIS A 53 1.70 17.74 8.20
C HIS A 53 0.25 18.04 8.56
N SER A 54 -0.70 17.38 7.90
CA SER A 54 -2.12 17.53 8.18
C SER A 54 -2.90 16.28 7.77
N THR A 55 -4.01 16.04 8.47
CA THR A 55 -4.85 14.85 8.26
C THR A 55 -6.33 15.20 8.39
N TRP A 56 -7.17 14.48 7.64
CA TRP A 56 -8.62 14.58 7.69
C TRP A 56 -9.26 13.20 7.79
N THR A 57 -10.37 13.10 8.53
CA THR A 57 -11.24 11.91 8.59
C THR A 57 -12.60 12.19 7.98
N GLY A 58 -13.27 11.15 7.48
CA GLY A 58 -14.57 11.29 6.83
C GLY A 58 -15.06 9.98 6.26
N ASN A 59 -15.91 10.05 5.25
CA ASN A 59 -16.51 8.88 4.62
C ASN A 59 -15.91 8.64 3.22
N GLY A 60 -15.79 7.37 2.86
CA GLY A 60 -15.29 6.93 1.57
C GLY A 60 -15.79 5.54 1.22
N THR A 61 -15.71 5.22 -0.06
CA THR A 61 -16.04 3.90 -0.60
C THR A 61 -15.01 3.52 -1.63
N VAL A 62 -14.83 2.21 -1.85
CA VAL A 62 -14.02 1.66 -2.93
C VAL A 62 -14.90 0.73 -3.74
N LYS A 63 -14.79 0.82 -5.07
CA LYS A 63 -15.46 -0.08 -6.00
C LYS A 63 -14.44 -0.59 -7.00
N TRP A 64 -14.34 -1.91 -7.13
CA TRP A 64 -13.57 -2.55 -8.18
C TRP A 64 -14.40 -2.66 -9.46
N THR A 65 -13.78 -2.34 -10.59
CA THR A 65 -14.34 -2.63 -11.92
C THR A 65 -13.55 -3.79 -12.49
N GLN A 66 -14.18 -4.96 -12.58
CA GLN A 66 -13.54 -6.11 -13.20
C GLN A 66 -13.30 -5.84 -14.69
N LEU A 67 -12.15 -6.28 -15.17
CA LEU A 67 -11.75 -6.18 -16.56
C LEU A 67 -11.61 -7.57 -17.16
N SER A 68 -11.96 -7.71 -18.43
CA SER A 68 -11.69 -8.93 -19.20
C SER A 68 -10.22 -9.00 -19.60
N TRP A 69 -9.80 -10.18 -20.09
CA TRP A 69 -8.46 -10.34 -20.63
C TRP A 69 -8.21 -9.37 -21.80
N GLU A 70 -9.17 -9.18 -22.70
CA GLU A 70 -9.06 -8.29 -23.86
C GLU A 70 -8.87 -6.82 -23.46
N GLN A 71 -9.42 -6.40 -22.32
CA GLN A 71 -9.32 -5.04 -21.81
C GLN A 71 -7.98 -4.76 -21.13
N ASN A 72 -7.41 -5.74 -20.42
CA ASN A 72 -6.12 -5.60 -19.73
C ASN A 72 -5.37 -6.94 -19.61
N PRO A 73 -4.74 -7.45 -20.69
CA PRO A 73 -4.18 -8.80 -20.74
C PRO A 73 -3.14 -9.10 -19.66
N GLY A 74 -2.34 -8.09 -19.28
CA GLY A 74 -1.25 -8.25 -18.32
C GLY A 74 -1.66 -8.14 -16.84
N GLN A 75 -2.85 -7.62 -16.54
CA GLN A 75 -3.25 -7.33 -15.15
C GLN A 75 -4.70 -7.70 -14.81
N TRP A 76 -5.51 -8.17 -15.77
CA TRP A 76 -6.93 -8.50 -15.52
C TRP A 76 -7.10 -9.43 -14.32
N HIS A 77 -6.24 -10.46 -14.20
CA HIS A 77 -6.30 -11.43 -13.11
C HIS A 77 -5.90 -10.80 -11.76
N ILE A 78 -4.99 -9.82 -11.76
CA ILE A 78 -4.59 -9.05 -10.58
C ILE A 78 -5.73 -8.17 -10.09
N ILE A 79 -6.51 -7.57 -10.99
CA ILE A 79 -7.68 -6.73 -10.64
C ILE A 79 -8.87 -7.59 -10.21
N LYS A 80 -9.06 -8.75 -10.87
CA LYS A 80 -10.13 -9.69 -10.54
C LYS A 80 -9.99 -10.22 -9.12
N ALA A 81 -8.79 -10.61 -8.69
CA ALA A 81 -8.55 -11.16 -7.36
C ALA A 81 -9.08 -10.28 -6.19
N PRO A 82 -8.70 -8.99 -6.04
CA PRO A 82 -9.25 -8.11 -5.01
C PRO A 82 -10.71 -7.72 -5.26
N ALA A 83 -11.19 -7.74 -6.50
CA ALA A 83 -12.60 -7.50 -6.81
C ALA A 83 -13.53 -8.63 -6.32
N GLU A 84 -13.01 -9.86 -6.20
CA GLU A 84 -13.73 -11.02 -5.67
C GLU A 84 -13.64 -11.11 -4.14
N LEU A 85 -12.77 -10.34 -3.49
CA LEU A 85 -12.74 -10.25 -2.03
C LEU A 85 -13.94 -9.44 -1.52
N PRO A 86 -14.81 -10.02 -0.67
CA PRO A 86 -15.98 -9.32 -0.16
C PRO A 86 -15.55 -8.16 0.76
N ILE A 87 -16.07 -6.96 0.48
CA ILE A 87 -15.93 -5.81 1.38
C ILE A 87 -17.08 -5.87 2.38
N PHE A 88 -16.82 -6.38 3.58
CA PHE A 88 -17.83 -6.45 4.65
C PHE A 88 -18.08 -5.10 5.30
N GLU A 89 -17.03 -4.31 5.50
CA GLU A 89 -17.08 -2.98 6.09
C GLU A 89 -15.96 -2.09 5.54
N ILE A 90 -16.18 -0.78 5.58
CA ILE A 90 -15.15 0.22 5.26
C ILE A 90 -14.50 0.66 6.57
N ALA A 91 -13.21 0.35 6.71
CA ALA A 91 -12.38 0.82 7.81
C ALA A 91 -12.27 2.37 7.83
N PRO A 92 -11.76 2.99 8.91
CA PRO A 92 -11.64 4.44 9.01
C PRO A 92 -10.94 5.06 7.79
N VAL A 93 -11.60 6.05 7.17
CA VAL A 93 -11.08 6.73 5.98
C VAL A 93 -10.30 7.96 6.40
N ILE A 94 -9.00 7.94 6.07
CA ILE A 94 -8.04 8.96 6.42
C ILE A 94 -7.42 9.51 5.14
N MET A 95 -7.33 10.84 5.05
CA MET A 95 -6.54 11.53 4.03
C MET A 95 -5.44 12.32 4.73
N SER A 96 -4.18 12.12 4.35
CA SER A 96 -3.03 12.82 4.94
C SER A 96 -2.24 13.57 3.88
N LYS A 97 -1.72 14.74 4.27
CA LYS A 97 -0.80 15.56 3.48
C LYS A 97 0.54 15.64 4.21
N GLY A 98 1.64 15.53 3.47
CA GLY A 98 2.98 15.50 4.04
C GLY A 98 4.05 15.22 3.00
N ILE A 99 5.21 14.75 3.47
CA ILE A 99 6.30 14.25 2.62
C ILE A 99 6.61 12.80 2.96
N VAL A 100 7.09 12.04 1.96
CA VAL A 100 7.55 10.67 2.16
C VAL A 100 9.08 10.67 2.19
N VAL A 101 9.65 10.00 3.19
CA VAL A 101 11.10 9.88 3.38
C VAL A 101 11.50 8.43 3.13
N LEU A 102 12.21 8.21 2.02
CA LEU A 102 12.72 6.90 1.64
C LEU A 102 14.10 6.67 2.27
N LYS A 103 14.23 5.65 3.13
CA LYS A 103 15.50 5.31 3.82
C LYS A 103 16.23 4.24 3.02
N THR A 104 16.68 4.58 1.82
CA THR A 104 17.20 3.65 0.80
C THR A 104 18.36 2.77 1.30
N ASN A 105 19.21 3.29 2.18
CA ASN A 105 20.37 2.56 2.72
C ASN A 105 20.00 1.43 3.70
N ASN A 106 18.74 1.36 4.16
CA ASN A 106 18.30 0.35 5.13
C ASN A 106 17.49 -0.80 4.51
N TRP A 107 17.38 -0.80 3.18
CA TRP A 107 16.81 -1.91 2.44
C TRP A 107 17.62 -3.19 2.67
N ARG A 108 16.94 -4.31 2.92
CA ARG A 108 17.60 -5.60 3.12
C ARG A 108 16.74 -6.79 2.74
N VAL A 109 17.41 -7.89 2.45
CA VAL A 109 16.80 -9.22 2.38
C VAL A 109 16.47 -9.67 3.79
N LEU A 110 15.27 -10.23 3.99
CA LEU A 110 14.92 -10.89 5.24
C LEU A 110 15.44 -12.33 5.18
N LYS A 111 16.20 -12.73 6.20
CA LYS A 111 16.73 -14.09 6.36
C LYS A 111 15.93 -14.83 7.41
#